data_AF-D8RJH2-F1
#
_entry.id   AF-D8RJH2-F1
#
_cell.length_a   1.000
_cell.length_b   1.000
_cell.length_c   1.000
_cell.angle_alpha   90.00
_cell.angle_beta   90.00
_cell.angle_gamma   90.00
#
_symmetry.space_group_name_H-M   'P 1'
#
loop_
_entity.id
_entity.type
_entity.pdbx_description
1 polymer ?
#
loop_
_entity_poly.entity_id
_entity_poly.type
_entity_poly.pdbx_seq_one_letter_code
_entity_poly.pdbx_strand_id
1 'polypeptide(L)'
;MRAGWRLLVDNGALQPDDPGQAVSFLRSRPQGAYTTTRTVNGGSCLLLWERHLARVCQSIQLLSTDLTFNLDGMRKLVISSVHAGFEEALDRKSDGEELVVTVLACKSGQKLLDVYVHIASLLLAPLSPADVAVKGPSRNAPLSKSTHLSPPHI
;
A
#
# COMPACT_ATOMS: atom_id res chain seq x y z
N MET A 1 -7.32 24.61 -5.89
CA MET A 1 -7.15 23.14 -5.84
C MET A 1 -7.83 22.65 -4.58
N ARG A 2 -8.79 21.72 -4.66
CA ARG A 2 -9.29 21.04 -3.45
C ARG A 2 -8.13 20.21 -2.89
N ALA A 3 -7.85 20.35 -1.60
CA ALA A 3 -6.92 19.44 -0.93
C ALA A 3 -7.56 18.05 -0.93
N GLY A 4 -6.87 17.06 -1.50
CA GLY A 4 -7.31 15.66 -1.43
C GLY A 4 -7.33 15.19 0.02
N TRP A 5 -8.26 14.28 0.33
CA TRP A 5 -8.40 13.70 1.67
C TRP A 5 -7.62 12.38 1.76
N ARG A 6 -7.37 11.95 3.00
CA ARG A 6 -6.65 10.72 3.32
C ARG A 6 -7.27 10.07 4.54
N LEU A 7 -7.15 8.76 4.62
CA LEU A 7 -7.48 7.98 5.81
C LEU A 7 -6.50 6.83 5.99
N LEU A 8 -6.49 6.30 7.21
CA LEU A 8 -5.70 5.14 7.59
C LEU A 8 -6.59 4.13 8.30
N VAL A 9 -6.43 2.87 7.93
CA VAL A 9 -6.92 1.73 8.71
C VAL A 9 -5.71 1.03 9.30
N ASP A 10 -5.79 0.70 10.59
CA ASP A 10 -4.81 -0.09 11.34
C ASP A 10 -5.51 -1.36 11.82
N ASN A 11 -5.08 -2.51 11.30
CA ASN A 11 -5.57 -3.83 11.69
C ASN A 11 -7.12 -3.95 11.66
N GLY A 12 -7.75 -3.37 10.65
CA GLY A 12 -9.20 -3.35 10.48
C GLY A 12 -9.92 -2.17 11.17
N ALA A 13 -9.22 -1.37 11.98
CA ALA A 13 -9.80 -0.22 12.67
C ALA A 13 -9.44 1.10 11.95
N LEU A 14 -10.46 1.86 11.56
CA LEU A 14 -10.28 3.21 11.02
C LEU A 14 -9.65 4.13 12.07
N GLN A 15 -8.63 4.86 11.67
CA GLN A 15 -7.93 5.83 12.51
C GLN A 15 -8.55 7.23 12.36
N PRO A 16 -8.67 8.00 13.45
CA PRO A 16 -9.34 9.31 13.42
C PRO A 16 -8.51 10.40 12.74
N ASP A 17 -7.18 10.27 12.76
CA ASP A 17 -6.26 11.31 12.31
C ASP A 17 -5.84 11.13 10.85
N ASP A 18 -5.51 12.25 10.18
CA ASP A 18 -4.91 12.22 8.85
C ASP A 18 -3.50 11.63 8.91
N PRO A 19 -3.22 10.51 8.20
CA PRO A 19 -1.93 9.84 8.26
C PRO A 19 -0.80 10.58 7.51
N GLY A 20 -1.11 11.70 6.85
CA GLY A 20 -0.20 12.39 5.95
C GLY A 20 0.08 11.62 4.66
N GLN A 21 1.11 12.05 3.93
CA GLN A 21 1.45 11.47 2.63
C GLN A 21 1.87 10.01 2.73
N ALA A 22 1.42 9.17 1.78
CA ALA A 22 1.73 7.73 1.76
C ALA A 22 3.25 7.46 1.81
N VAL A 23 4.06 8.29 1.16
CA VAL A 23 5.53 8.17 1.20
C VAL A 23 6.09 8.41 2.60
N SER A 24 5.63 9.45 3.30
CA SER A 24 6.03 9.74 4.68
C SER A 24 5.57 8.62 5.62
N PHE A 25 4.34 8.17 5.44
CA PHE A 25 3.76 7.03 6.15
C PHE A 25 4.61 5.75 6.00
N LEU A 26 4.99 5.37 4.76
CA LEU A 26 5.83 4.20 4.49
C LEU A 26 7.23 4.34 5.09
N ARG A 27 7.84 5.54 5.01
CA ARG A 27 9.17 5.81 5.58
C ARG A 27 9.20 5.68 7.10
N SER A 28 8.11 6.02 7.78
CA SER A 28 8.00 5.89 9.24
C SER A 28 7.99 4.44 9.73
N ARG A 29 7.78 3.46 8.84
CA ARG A 29 7.68 2.03 9.16
C ARG A 29 8.66 1.21 8.29
N PRO A 30 9.97 1.22 8.59
CA PRO A 30 11.02 0.71 7.71
C PRO A 30 11.07 -0.83 7.59
N GLN A 31 10.21 -1.56 8.30
CA GLN A 31 10.19 -3.03 8.32
C GLN A 31 8.82 -3.57 7.86
N GLY A 32 8.57 -3.51 6.56
CA GLY A 32 7.35 -4.07 6.00
C GLY A 32 7.41 -4.28 4.49
N ALA A 33 6.48 -5.08 3.99
CA ALA A 33 6.18 -5.16 2.57
C ALA A 33 4.94 -4.32 2.26
N TYR A 34 4.93 -3.70 1.09
CA TYR A 34 3.78 -2.90 0.69
C TYR A 34 3.39 -3.13 -0.76
N THR A 35 2.14 -2.83 -1.06
CA THR A 35 1.62 -2.74 -2.41
C THR A 35 0.79 -1.48 -2.54
N THR A 36 0.75 -0.92 -3.74
CA THR A 36 -0.07 0.25 -4.04
C THR A 36 -0.84 -0.06 -5.30
N THR A 37 -2.14 0.14 -5.25
CA THR A 37 -3.04 0.11 -6.41
C THR A 37 -3.93 1.34 -6.39
N ARG A 38 -4.81 1.45 -7.37
CA ARG A 38 -5.82 2.49 -7.45
C ARG A 38 -7.17 1.90 -7.80
N THR A 39 -8.23 2.64 -7.54
CA THR A 39 -9.53 2.32 -8.11
C THR A 39 -9.61 2.70 -9.58
N VAL A 40 -10.60 2.13 -10.26
CA VAL A 40 -11.07 2.50 -11.60
C VAL A 40 -12.59 2.49 -11.63
N ASN A 41 -13.17 3.00 -12.70
CA ASN A 41 -14.63 3.09 -12.91
C ASN A 41 -15.31 3.91 -11.81
N GLY A 42 -14.77 5.08 -11.51
CA GLY A 42 -15.31 6.03 -10.53
C GLY A 42 -15.24 5.52 -9.10
N GLY A 43 -14.21 4.74 -8.75
CA GLY A 43 -14.05 4.18 -7.40
C GLY A 43 -14.63 2.79 -7.19
N SER A 44 -15.34 2.21 -8.17
CA SER A 44 -16.10 0.97 -7.99
C SER A 44 -15.28 -0.32 -8.04
N CYS A 45 -14.07 -0.29 -8.61
CA CYS A 45 -13.22 -1.48 -8.74
C CYS A 45 -11.77 -1.18 -8.37
N LEU A 46 -11.14 -2.05 -7.58
CA LEU A 46 -9.68 -2.01 -7.37
C LEU A 46 -8.94 -2.63 -8.55
N LEU A 47 -8.03 -1.86 -9.15
CA LEU A 47 -7.29 -2.30 -10.32
C LEU A 47 -6.37 -3.49 -9.96
N LEU A 48 -6.63 -4.65 -10.57
CA LEU A 48 -5.77 -5.83 -10.52
C LEU A 48 -5.49 -6.32 -9.08
N TRP A 49 -6.48 -6.15 -8.19
CA TRP A 49 -6.37 -6.39 -6.74
C TRP A 49 -5.73 -7.73 -6.37
N GLU A 50 -6.18 -8.83 -6.95
CA GLU A 50 -5.65 -10.17 -6.65
C GLU A 50 -4.13 -10.26 -6.84
N ARG A 51 -3.60 -9.59 -7.88
CA ARG A 51 -2.17 -9.55 -8.13
C ARG A 51 -1.43 -8.68 -7.10
N HIS A 52 -2.04 -7.58 -6.67
CA HIS A 52 -1.47 -6.73 -5.62
C HIS A 52 -1.44 -7.44 -4.27
N LEU A 53 -2.50 -8.18 -3.92
CA LEU A 53 -2.59 -9.00 -2.72
C LEU A 53 -1.56 -10.14 -2.73
N ALA A 54 -1.48 -10.88 -3.84
CA ALA A 54 -0.45 -11.92 -4.00
C ALA A 54 0.98 -11.35 -3.87
N ARG A 55 1.24 -10.18 -4.46
CA ARG A 55 2.56 -9.52 -4.41
C ARG A 55 2.97 -9.13 -2.99
N VAL A 56 2.05 -8.58 -2.18
CA VAL A 56 2.38 -8.22 -0.79
C VAL A 56 2.59 -9.48 0.06
N CYS A 57 1.79 -10.52 -0.14
CA CYS A 57 2.00 -11.82 0.52
C CYS A 57 3.38 -12.40 0.21
N GLN A 58 3.74 -12.47 -1.07
CA GLN A 58 5.05 -12.95 -1.51
C GLN A 58 6.19 -12.11 -0.92
N SER A 59 6.03 -10.79 -0.90
CA SER A 59 7.04 -9.89 -0.35
C SER A 59 7.24 -10.12 1.16
N ILE A 60 6.17 -10.34 1.93
CA ILE A 60 6.30 -10.69 3.35
C ILE A 60 6.95 -12.05 3.55
N GLN A 61 6.58 -13.07 2.77
CA GLN A 61 7.24 -14.37 2.83
C GLN A 61 8.75 -14.26 2.64
N LEU A 62 9.18 -13.44 1.67
CA LEU A 62 10.60 -13.22 1.40
C LEU A 62 11.32 -12.42 2.51
N LEU A 63 10.60 -11.55 3.22
CA LEU A 63 11.15 -10.78 4.34
C LEU A 63 11.10 -11.55 5.67
N SER A 64 10.22 -12.54 5.80
CA SER A 64 10.10 -13.37 6.99
C SER A 64 11.13 -14.49 6.98
N THR A 65 11.92 -14.59 8.05
CA THR A 65 12.77 -15.75 8.31
C THR A 65 12.00 -16.92 8.92
N ASP A 66 10.71 -16.72 9.24
CA ASP A 66 9.84 -17.69 9.87
C ASP A 66 8.91 -18.34 8.83
N LEU A 67 9.09 -19.64 8.63
CA LEU A 67 8.29 -20.47 7.71
C LEU A 67 6.89 -20.79 8.25
N THR A 68 6.61 -20.51 9.53
CA THR A 68 5.30 -20.76 10.18
C THR A 68 4.31 -19.60 10.00
N PHE A 69 4.65 -18.67 9.12
CA PHE A 69 3.88 -17.46 8.88
C PHE A 69 2.46 -17.75 8.37
N ASN A 70 1.45 -17.25 9.10
CA ASN A 70 0.04 -17.44 8.74
C ASN A 70 -0.40 -16.48 7.62
N LEU A 71 -0.12 -16.88 6.37
CA LEU A 71 -0.48 -16.13 5.16
C LEU A 71 -1.98 -15.93 5.00
N ASP A 72 -2.78 -16.94 5.36
CA ASP A 72 -4.23 -16.88 5.23
C ASP A 72 -4.82 -15.90 6.23
N GLY A 73 -4.30 -15.87 7.46
CA GLY A 73 -4.62 -14.87 8.47
C GLY A 73 -4.29 -13.47 8.00
N MET A 74 -3.09 -13.26 7.45
CA MET A 74 -2.70 -11.97 6.88
C MET A 74 -3.60 -11.57 5.71
N ARG A 75 -3.90 -12.49 4.79
CA ARG A 75 -4.77 -12.22 3.64
C ARG A 75 -6.15 -11.76 4.10
N LYS A 76 -6.75 -12.46 5.08
CA LYS A 76 -8.04 -12.09 5.67
C LYS A 76 -7.97 -10.72 6.34
N LEU A 77 -6.90 -10.42 7.05
CA LEU A 77 -6.70 -9.12 7.69
C LEU A 77 -6.54 -7.98 6.68
N VAL A 78 -5.78 -8.19 5.60
CA VAL A 78 -5.67 -7.22 4.50
C VAL A 78 -7.03 -6.97 3.85
N ILE A 79 -7.77 -8.03 3.52
CA ILE A 79 -9.10 -7.90 2.89
C ILE A 79 -10.03 -7.11 3.82
N SER A 80 -10.18 -7.52 5.08
CA SER A 80 -11.04 -6.84 6.04
C SER A 80 -10.61 -5.38 6.30
N SER A 81 -9.32 -5.10 6.37
CA SER A 81 -8.82 -3.72 6.54
C SER A 81 -9.09 -2.84 5.31
N VAL A 82 -8.99 -3.42 4.11
CA VAL A 82 -9.37 -2.71 2.89
C VAL A 82 -10.88 -2.43 2.90
N HIS A 83 -11.70 -3.42 3.22
CA HIS A 83 -13.15 -3.23 3.33
C HIS A 83 -13.52 -2.13 4.33
N ALA A 84 -12.97 -2.15 5.55
CA ALA A 84 -13.21 -1.11 6.55
C ALA A 84 -12.81 0.29 6.06
N GLY A 85 -11.71 0.40 5.32
CA GLY A 85 -11.29 1.66 4.72
C GLY A 85 -12.23 2.11 3.60
N PHE A 86 -12.80 1.18 2.85
CA PHE A 86 -13.74 1.47 1.77
C PHE A 86 -15.13 1.90 2.25
N GLU A 87 -15.59 1.41 3.39
CA GLU A 87 -16.84 1.90 4.01
C GLU A 87 -16.79 3.42 4.21
N GLU A 88 -15.71 3.93 4.80
CA GLU A 88 -15.52 5.38 4.98
C GLU A 88 -15.15 6.10 3.67
N ALA A 89 -14.30 5.49 2.83
CA ALA A 89 -13.82 6.13 1.61
C ALA A 89 -14.93 6.42 0.60
N LEU A 90 -15.93 5.53 0.50
CA LEU A 90 -17.04 5.69 -0.42
C LEU A 90 -17.97 6.84 -0.01
N ASP A 91 -18.09 7.12 1.29
CA ASP A 91 -18.85 8.26 1.81
C ASP A 91 -18.11 9.60 1.60
N ARG A 92 -16.78 9.58 1.65
CA ARG A 92 -15.95 10.78 1.45
C ARG A 92 -15.75 11.15 -0.02
N LYS A 93 -15.72 10.16 -0.92
CA LYS A 93 -15.35 10.41 -2.30
C LYS A 93 -16.41 11.24 -3.02
N SER A 94 -15.95 12.12 -3.90
CA SER A 94 -16.81 12.79 -4.86
C SER A 94 -17.22 11.85 -6.00
N ASP A 95 -18.26 12.24 -6.75
CA ASP A 95 -18.64 11.49 -7.95
C ASP A 95 -17.48 11.46 -8.96
N GLY A 96 -17.29 10.30 -9.60
CA GLY A 96 -16.18 10.05 -10.52
C GLY A 96 -14.77 10.07 -9.90
N GLU A 97 -14.61 10.36 -8.61
CA GLU A 97 -13.31 10.36 -7.95
C GLU A 97 -12.72 8.95 -7.89
N GLU A 98 -11.44 8.85 -8.24
CA GLU A 98 -10.64 7.66 -8.07
C GLU A 98 -9.75 7.78 -6.84
N LEU A 99 -9.38 6.65 -6.25
CA LEU A 99 -8.62 6.55 -5.02
C LEU A 99 -7.32 5.79 -5.25
N VAL A 100 -6.28 6.14 -4.51
CA VAL A 100 -5.07 5.33 -4.37
C VAL A 100 -5.15 4.57 -3.05
N VAL A 101 -4.86 3.27 -3.11
CA VAL A 101 -4.85 2.37 -1.95
C VAL A 101 -3.45 1.81 -1.79
N THR A 102 -2.81 2.12 -0.66
CA THR A 102 -1.52 1.56 -0.27
C THR A 102 -1.72 0.65 0.94
N VAL A 103 -1.45 -0.64 0.75
CA VAL A 103 -1.43 -1.62 1.84
C VAL A 103 0.00 -1.84 2.27
N LEU A 104 0.26 -1.74 3.57
CA LEU A 104 1.52 -2.05 4.21
C LEU A 104 1.28 -3.18 5.21
N ALA A 105 2.02 -4.27 5.07
CA ALA A 105 2.11 -5.31 6.08
C ALA A 105 3.48 -5.19 6.76
N CYS A 106 3.48 -5.08 8.08
CA CYS A 106 4.67 -4.97 8.90
C CYS A 106 4.71 -6.13 9.90
N LYS A 107 5.92 -6.58 10.22
CA LYS A 107 6.09 -7.51 11.34
C LYS A 107 6.00 -6.73 12.65
N SER A 108 5.17 -7.20 13.56
CA SER A 108 4.98 -6.65 14.90
C SER A 108 5.37 -7.71 15.93
N GLY A 109 6.52 -7.51 16.57
CA GLY A 109 7.10 -8.51 17.47
C GLY A 109 7.48 -9.83 16.78
N GLN A 110 7.40 -10.94 17.50
CA GLN A 110 7.90 -12.23 17.00
C GLN A 110 6.94 -12.96 16.04
N LYS A 111 5.62 -12.79 16.19
CA LYS A 111 4.60 -13.57 15.45
C LYS A 111 3.44 -12.76 14.88
N LEU A 112 3.26 -11.51 15.28
CA LEU A 112 2.12 -10.71 14.84
C LEU A 112 2.50 -9.90 13.59
N LEU A 113 1.49 -9.60 12.80
CA LEU A 113 1.60 -8.61 11.74
C LEU A 113 0.69 -7.46 12.07
N ASP A 114 1.20 -6.26 11.81
CA ASP A 114 0.35 -5.11 11.66
C ASP A 114 0.07 -4.89 10.18
N VAL A 115 -1.20 -4.75 9.85
CA VAL A 115 -1.66 -4.40 8.51
C VAL A 115 -2.20 -2.99 8.56
N TYR A 116 -1.69 -2.16 7.67
CA TYR A 116 -2.15 -0.80 7.49
C TYR A 116 -2.67 -0.59 6.08
N VAL A 117 -3.79 0.13 5.95
CA VAL A 117 -4.35 0.52 4.66
C VAL A 117 -4.47 2.04 4.62
N HIS A 118 -3.64 2.65 3.79
CA HIS A 118 -3.68 4.08 3.50
C HIS A 118 -4.52 4.30 2.23
N ILE A 119 -5.57 5.11 2.33
CA ILE A 119 -6.44 5.46 1.19
C ILE A 119 -6.41 6.97 1.01
N ALA A 120 -6.30 7.42 -0.23
CA ALA A 120 -6.24 8.84 -0.57
C ALA A 120 -6.91 9.15 -1.91
N SER A 121 -7.39 10.38 -2.09
CA SER A 121 -7.79 10.91 -3.39
C SER A 121 -6.67 10.73 -4.44
N LEU A 122 -6.99 10.14 -5.60
CA LEU A 122 -6.05 10.05 -6.72
C LEU A 122 -5.95 11.41 -7.41
N LEU A 123 -4.83 12.08 -7.22
CA LEU A 123 -4.47 13.27 -7.99
C LEU A 123 -3.83 12.84 -9.31
N LEU A 124 -4.53 13.08 -10.42
CA LEU A 124 -3.98 12.81 -11.75
C LEU A 124 -2.90 13.84 -12.08
N ALA A 125 -1.73 13.34 -12.47
CA ALA A 125 -0.68 14.19 -13.03
C ALA A 125 -1.14 14.76 -14.39
N PRO A 126 -0.57 15.89 -14.83
CA PRO A 126 -0.82 16.42 -16.16
C PRO A 126 -0.55 15.37 -17.24
N LEU A 127 -1.36 15.36 -18.30
CA LEU A 127 -1.23 14.44 -19.45
C LEU A 127 -0.01 14.73 -20.35
N SER A 128 0.96 15.50 -19.85
CA SER A 128 2.21 15.75 -20.58
C SER A 128 3.00 14.44 -20.71
N PRO A 129 3.57 14.14 -21.90
CA PRO A 129 4.53 13.05 -22.04
C PRO A 129 5.65 13.15 -21.01
N ALA A 130 6.14 12.00 -20.55
CA ALA A 130 7.28 11.93 -19.66
C ALA A 130 8.57 11.68 -20.47
N ASP A 131 9.59 12.50 -20.23
CA ASP A 131 10.95 12.21 -20.71
C ASP A 131 11.57 11.12 -19.85
N VAL A 132 12.10 10.09 -20.50
CA VAL A 132 12.70 8.93 -19.83
C VAL A 132 14.16 8.81 -20.23
N ALA A 133 15.05 8.70 -19.23
CA ALA A 133 16.47 8.45 -19.41
C ALA A 133 16.91 7.19 -18.65
N VAL A 134 17.90 6.48 -19.19
CA VAL A 134 18.48 5.30 -18.54
C VAL A 134 19.56 5.76 -17.56
N LYS A 135 19.45 5.34 -16.29
CA LYS A 135 20.43 5.66 -15.24
C LYS A 135 21.18 4.40 -14.81
N GLY A 136 22.49 4.41 -15.01
CA GLY A 136 23.42 3.42 -14.45
C GLY A 136 23.40 2.04 -15.14
N PRO A 137 24.15 1.07 -14.59
CA PRO A 137 24.17 -0.31 -15.10
C PRO A 137 22.83 -1.01 -14.83
N SER A 138 22.64 -2.18 -15.46
CA SER A 138 21.48 -3.03 -15.18
C SER A 138 21.42 -3.38 -13.69
N ARG A 139 20.19 -3.39 -13.15
CA ARG A 139 19.92 -3.83 -11.77
C ARG A 139 19.23 -5.18 -11.80
N ASN A 140 19.52 -6.02 -10.80
CA ASN A 140 18.70 -7.20 -10.55
C ASN A 140 17.26 -6.75 -10.24
N ALA A 141 16.28 -7.47 -10.78
CA ALA A 141 14.89 -7.19 -10.48
C ALA A 141 14.64 -7.42 -8.97
N PRO A 142 14.06 -6.44 -8.25
CA PRO A 142 13.81 -6.61 -6.83
C PRO A 142 12.77 -7.73 -6.62
N LEU A 143 13.14 -8.74 -5.83
CA LEU A 143 12.30 -9.90 -5.52
C LEU A 143 11.14 -9.53 -4.58
N SER A 144 11.30 -8.49 -3.77
CA SER A 144 10.29 -7.98 -2.83
C SER A 144 10.05 -6.49 -3.00
N LYS A 145 8.85 -6.03 -2.64
CA LYS A 145 8.51 -4.61 -2.53
C LYS A 145 8.40 -4.23 -1.06
N SER A 146 9.45 -3.64 -0.51
CA SER A 146 9.59 -3.36 0.93
C SER A 146 9.87 -1.89 1.23
N THR A 147 9.57 -1.48 2.46
CA THR A 147 9.86 -0.14 2.97
C THR A 147 11.33 0.08 3.34
N HIS A 148 12.14 -0.99 3.30
CA HIS A 148 13.56 -0.91 3.57
C HIS A 148 14.29 -0.17 2.44
N LEU A 149 15.10 0.82 2.80
CA LEU A 149 16.10 1.37 1.90
C LEU A 149 17.23 0.34 1.81
N SER A 150 17.51 -0.23 0.64
CA SER A 150 18.80 -0.90 0.44
C SER A 150 19.91 0.08 0.86
N PRO A 151 20.94 -0.34 1.62
CA PRO A 151 22.06 0.54 1.87
C PRO A 151 22.65 0.98 0.51
N PRO A 152 23.18 2.20 0.39
CA PRO A 152 23.93 2.55 -0.80
C PRO A 152 25.06 1.53 -0.93
N HIS A 153 25.09 0.83 -2.08
CA HIS A 153 26.27 0.07 -2.45
C HIS A 153 27.42 1.08 -2.54
N ILE A 154 28.33 1.01 -1.58
CA ILE A 154 29.63 1.69 -1.60
C ILE A 154 30.51 0.98 -2.62
#